data_AF-A0A7Y3AJB0-F1
#
_entry.id   AF-A0A7Y3AJB0-F1
#
_cell.length_a   1.000
_cell.length_b   1.000
_cell.length_c   1.000
_cell.angle_alpha   90.00
_cell.angle_beta   90.00
_cell.angle_gamma   90.00
#
_symmetry.space_group_name_H-M   'P 1'
#
loop_
_entity.id
_entity.type
_entity.pdbx_description
1 polymer ?
#
loop_
_entity_poly.entity_id
_entity_poly.type
_entity_poly.pdbx_seq_one_letter_code
_entity_poly.pdbx_strand_id
1 'polypeptide(L)'
;TKVYVTLLWSLVLLLEVIFLGYLAFAHGTAADRIIVALLQIATFLTKTLLMCFVYVWVRWTLPRFRYDQLQKIGWEKLLPLALLNIFITSAVIVSFG
;
A
#
# COMPACT_ATOMS: atom_id res chain seq x y z
N THR A 1 -14.18 3.51 17.33
CA THR A 1 -13.65 3.47 15.94
C THR A 1 -12.14 3.57 15.87
N LYS A 2 -11.49 4.57 16.50
CA LYS A 2 -10.03 4.72 16.46
C LYS A 2 -9.25 3.49 16.97
N VAL A 3 -9.72 2.84 18.04
CA VAL A 3 -9.09 1.64 18.61
C VAL A 3 -9.11 0.43 17.65
N TYR A 4 -10.24 0.15 16.99
CA TYR A 4 -10.35 -0.95 16.01
C TYR A 4 -9.48 -0.72 14.77
N VAL A 5 -9.38 0.54 14.32
CA VAL A 5 -8.48 0.92 13.23
C VAL A 5 -7.04 0.67 13.66
N THR A 6 -6.59 1.21 14.78
CA THR A 6 -5.22 1.00 15.27
C THR A 6 -4.90 -0.49 15.46
N LEU A 7 -5.85 -1.29 15.96
CA LEU A 7 -5.69 -2.73 16.12
C LEU A 7 -5.50 -3.44 14.78
N LEU A 8 -6.31 -3.12 13.77
CA LEU A 8 -6.20 -3.69 12.42
C LEU A 8 -4.86 -3.33 11.76
N TRP A 9 -4.44 -2.07 11.83
CA TRP A 9 -3.15 -1.63 11.27
C TRP A 9 -1.94 -2.27 11.99
N SER A 10 -2.03 -2.46 13.31
CA SER A 10 -0.97 -3.13 14.08
C SER A 10 -0.82 -4.61 13.72
N LEU A 11 -1.93 -5.32 13.47
CA LEU A 11 -1.93 -6.73 13.07
C LEU A 11 -1.36 -6.91 11.65
N VAL A 12 -1.64 -5.98 10.75
CA VAL A 12 -1.09 -5.98 9.38
C VAL A 12 0.42 -5.76 9.39
N LEU A 13 0.91 -4.77 10.15
CA LEU A 13 2.34 -4.50 10.27
C LEU A 13 3.10 -5.71 10.84
N LEU A 14 2.52 -6.39 11.83
CA LEU A 14 3.10 -7.60 12.41
C LEU A 14 3.26 -8.69 11.33
N LEU A 15 2.23 -8.91 10.51
CA LEU A 15 2.25 -9.89 9.42
C LEU A 15 3.31 -9.57 8.35
N GLU A 16 3.47 -8.29 7.99
CA GLU A 16 4.51 -7.84 7.05
C GLU A 16 5.93 -8.01 7.62
N VAL A 17 6.14 -7.71 8.91
CA VAL A 17 7.43 -7.90 9.57
C VAL A 17 7.81 -9.38 9.65
N ILE A 18 6.84 -10.27 9.89
CA ILE A 18 7.07 -11.72 9.85
C ILE A 18 7.49 -12.18 8.45
N PHE A 19 6.85 -11.69 7.38
CA PHE A 19 7.21 -12.03 6.00
C PHE A 19 8.61 -11.52 5.63
N LEU A 20 8.94 -10.29 6.01
CA LEU A 20 10.23 -9.68 5.72
C LEU A 20 11.37 -10.35 6.49
N GLY A 21 11.12 -10.75 7.75
CA GLY A 21 12.02 -11.59 8.53
C GLY A 21 12.19 -12.98 7.90
N TYR A 22 11.10 -13.62 7.48
CA TYR A 22 11.17 -14.94 6.86
C TYR A 22 11.96 -14.93 5.54
N LEU A 23 11.78 -13.92 4.68
CA LEU A 23 12.58 -13.75 3.46
C LEU A 23 14.07 -13.49 3.73
N ALA A 24 14.41 -12.81 4.83
CA ALA A 24 15.79 -12.49 5.18
C ALA A 24 16.60 -13.71 5.70
N PHE A 25 15.91 -14.70 6.28
CA PHE A 25 16.54 -15.84 6.95
C PHE A 25 16.19 -17.22 6.33
N ALA A 26 15.34 -17.27 5.29
CA ALA A 26 14.94 -18.54 4.68
C ALA A 26 16.09 -19.24 3.95
N HIS A 27 16.41 -20.47 4.38
CA HIS A 27 17.52 -21.27 3.87
C HIS A 27 17.06 -22.37 2.91
N GLY A 28 16.61 -22.01 1.71
CA GLY A 28 16.65 -22.83 0.48
C GLY A 28 16.02 -24.24 0.49
N THR A 29 15.39 -24.70 1.57
CA THR A 29 14.85 -26.05 1.68
C THR A 29 13.52 -26.19 0.92
N ALA A 30 13.11 -27.43 0.64
CA ALA A 30 11.81 -27.68 0.00
C ALA A 30 10.62 -27.22 0.86
N ALA A 31 10.75 -27.30 2.19
CA ALA A 31 9.77 -26.79 3.14
C ALA A 31 9.63 -25.27 3.05
N ASP A 32 10.74 -24.56 2.83
CA ASP A 32 10.71 -23.10 2.79
C ASP A 32 9.85 -22.56 1.66
N ARG A 33 9.86 -23.24 0.50
CA ARG A 33 9.10 -22.85 -0.70
C ARG A 33 7.60 -22.87 -0.46
N ILE A 34 7.11 -23.87 0.27
CA ILE A 34 5.68 -24.02 0.58
C ILE A 34 5.25 -22.91 1.55
N ILE A 35 6.06 -22.64 2.57
CA ILE A 35 5.79 -21.60 3.56
C ILE A 35 5.83 -20.21 2.91
N VAL A 36 6.80 -19.93 2.02
CA VAL A 36 6.83 -18.67 1.24
C VAL A 36 5.55 -18.50 0.44
N ALA A 37 5.07 -19.55 -0.25
CA ALA A 37 3.87 -19.48 -1.07
C ALA A 37 2.60 -19.19 -0.24
N LEU A 38 2.44 -19.85 0.91
CA LEU A 38 1.32 -19.58 1.82
C LEU A 38 1.37 -18.15 2.37
N LEU A 39 2.56 -17.65 2.70
CA LEU A 39 2.75 -16.31 3.22
C LEU A 39 2.52 -15.23 2.15
N GLN A 40 2.86 -15.51 0.88
CA GLN A 40 2.52 -14.65 -0.27
C GLN A 40 1.00 -14.53 -0.46
N ILE A 41 0.27 -15.65 -0.39
CA ILE A 41 -1.19 -15.62 -0.51
C ILE A 41 -1.81 -14.84 0.64
N ALA A 42 -1.36 -15.08 1.88
CA ALA A 42 -1.85 -14.38 3.06
C ALA A 42 -1.62 -12.86 2.96
N THR A 43 -0.39 -12.43 2.63
CA THR A 43 -0.04 -11.00 2.50
C THR A 43 -0.83 -10.31 1.38
N PHE A 44 -1.04 -10.98 0.24
CA PHE A 44 -1.88 -10.46 -0.83
C PHE A 44 -3.33 -10.25 -0.38
N LEU A 45 -3.90 -11.24 0.32
CA LEU A 45 -5.27 -11.15 0.83
C LEU A 45 -5.40 -10.03 1.86
N THR A 46 -4.41 -9.89 2.76
CA THR A 46 -4.36 -8.81 3.74
C THR A 46 -4.31 -7.44 3.08
N LYS A 47 -3.46 -7.22 2.06
CA LYS A 47 -3.42 -5.95 1.31
C LYS A 47 -4.74 -5.63 0.62
N THR A 48 -5.38 -6.65 0.04
CA THR A 48 -6.68 -6.49 -0.64
C THR A 48 -7.77 -6.08 0.36
N LEU A 49 -7.87 -6.76 1.51
CA LEU A 49 -8.83 -6.42 2.56
C LEU A 49 -8.57 -5.02 3.14
N LEU A 50 -7.30 -4.61 3.27
CA LEU A 50 -6.94 -3.26 3.70
C LEU A 50 -7.45 -2.21 2.70
N MET A 51 -7.25 -2.42 1.39
CA MET A 51 -7.76 -1.50 0.37
C MET A 51 -9.28 -1.40 0.40
N CYS A 52 -9.99 -2.53 0.55
CA CYS A 52 -11.45 -2.54 0.73
C CYS A 52 -11.88 -1.77 2.00
N PHE A 53 -11.18 -1.96 3.11
CA PHE A 53 -11.45 -1.26 4.36
C PHE A 53 -11.26 0.26 4.23
N VAL A 54 -10.16 0.70 3.61
CA VAL A 54 -9.91 2.12 3.33
C VAL A 54 -11.03 2.71 2.47
N TYR A 55 -11.51 1.99 1.46
CA TYR A 55 -12.61 2.45 0.61
C TYR A 55 -13.91 2.70 1.40
N VAL A 56 -14.28 1.76 2.27
CA VAL A 56 -15.46 1.90 3.14
C VAL A 56 -15.26 3.03 4.14
N TRP A 57 -14.07 3.13 4.72
CA TRP A 57 -13.75 4.15 5.70
C TRP A 57 -13.79 5.57 5.10
N VAL A 58 -13.17 5.76 3.94
CA VAL A 58 -13.17 7.03 3.21
C VAL A 58 -14.60 7.49 2.89
N ARG A 59 -15.47 6.55 2.49
CA ARG A 59 -16.90 6.84 2.24
C ARG A 59 -17.61 7.33 3.52
N TRP A 60 -17.24 6.84 4.70
CA TRP A 60 -17.83 7.26 5.97
C TRP A 60 -17.24 8.57 6.52
N THR A 61 -16.00 8.93 6.17
CA THR A 61 -15.34 10.15 6.67
C THR A 61 -15.54 11.38 5.81
N LEU A 62 -15.78 11.23 4.50
CA LEU A 62 -15.87 12.36 3.58
C LEU A 62 -17.32 12.87 3.46
N PRO A 63 -17.65 14.07 3.99
CA PRO A 63 -18.91 14.73 3.67
C PRO A 63 -18.93 15.10 2.17
N ARG A 64 -20.10 15.01 1.51
CA ARG A 64 -20.26 15.21 0.06
C ARG A 64 -19.49 16.44 -0.46
N PHE A 65 -18.42 16.23 -1.22
CA PHE A 65 -17.66 17.28 -1.89
C PHE A 65 -18.36 17.72 -3.18
N ARG A 66 -18.32 19.01 -3.50
CA ARG A 66 -18.78 19.53 -4.80
C ARG A 66 -17.82 19.10 -5.91
N TYR A 67 -18.37 18.79 -7.09
CA TYR A 67 -17.60 18.34 -8.25
C TYR A 67 -16.47 19.34 -8.61
N ASP A 68 -16.75 20.64 -8.52
CA ASP A 68 -15.80 21.70 -8.82
C ASP A 68 -14.53 21.66 -7.94
N GLN A 69 -14.69 21.31 -6.66
CA GLN A 69 -13.57 21.24 -5.72
C GLN A 69 -12.69 20.02 -6.01
N LEU A 70 -13.32 18.90 -6.39
CA LEU A 70 -12.60 17.68 -6.73
C LEU A 70 -11.82 17.84 -8.03
N GLN A 71 -12.41 18.49 -9.04
CA GLN A 71 -11.73 18.82 -10.28
C GLN A 71 -10.56 19.77 -10.04
N LYS A 72 -10.73 20.79 -9.18
CA LYS A 72 -9.65 21.72 -8.83
C LYS A 72 -8.46 20.99 -8.17
N ILE A 73 -8.72 20.07 -7.23
CA ILE A 73 -7.65 19.28 -6.59
C ILE A 73 -6.94 18.37 -7.61
N GLY A 74 -7.71 17.72 -8.50
CA GLY A 74 -7.19 16.86 -9.55
C GLY A 74 -6.25 17.59 -10.52
N TRP A 75 -6.71 18.72 -11.04
CA TRP A 75 -5.99 19.46 -12.07
C TRP A 75 -4.89 20.37 -11.54
N GLU A 76 -5.10 21.07 -10.42
CA GLU A 76 -4.11 22.02 -9.90
C GLU A 76 -3.02 21.37 -9.05
N LYS A 77 -3.28 20.22 -8.41
CA LYS A 77 -2.32 19.61 -7.47
C LYS A 77 -1.87 18.22 -7.89
N LEU A 78 -2.79 17.32 -8.22
CA LEU A 78 -2.43 15.93 -8.51
C LEU A 78 -1.69 15.77 -9.85
N LEU A 79 -2.12 16.50 -10.89
CA LEU A 79 -1.50 16.46 -12.21
C LEU A 79 -0.05 16.98 -12.23
N PRO A 80 0.26 18.18 -11.70
CA PRO A 80 1.65 18.65 -11.66
C PRO A 80 2.54 17.77 -10.76
N LEU A 81 2.00 17.21 -9.68
CA LEU A 81 2.74 16.30 -8.81
C LEU A 81 3.08 14.98 -9.51
N ALA A 82 2.16 14.44 -10.31
CA ALA A 82 2.40 13.24 -11.11
C ALA A 82 3.46 13.49 -12.21
N LEU A 83 3.37 14.62 -12.90
CA LEU A 83 4.38 15.02 -13.90
C LEU A 83 5.76 15.21 -13.28
N LEU A 84 5.84 15.85 -12.11
CA LEU A 84 7.09 16.00 -11.36
C LEU A 84 7.71 14.63 -11.03
N ASN A 85 6.90 13.67 -10.56
CA ASN A 85 7.39 12.34 -10.20
C ASN A 85 7.94 11.58 -11.42
N ILE A 86 7.27 11.70 -12.58
CA ILE A 86 7.75 11.13 -13.86
C ILE A 86 9.09 11.77 -14.25
N PHE A 87 9.21 13.10 -14.15
CA PHE A 87 10.43 13.82 -14.51
C PHE A 87 11.61 13.49 -13.58
N ILE A 88 11.35 13.33 -12.28
CA ILE A 88 12.36 12.90 -11.31
C ILE A 88 12.81 11.48 -11.64
N THR A 89 11.87 10.56 -11.87
CA THR A 89 12.19 9.16 -12.17
C THR A 89 13.00 9.03 -13.45
N SER A 90 12.65 9.77 -14.51
CA SER A 90 13.43 9.77 -15.76
C SER A 90 14.84 10.35 -15.56
N ALA A 91 14.98 11.46 -14.82
CA ALA A 91 16.29 12.05 -14.53
C ALA A 91 17.18 11.10 -13.70
N VAL A 92 16.61 10.41 -12.72
CA VAL A 92 17.32 9.41 -11.91
C VAL A 92 17.83 8.27 -12.78
N ILE A 93 16.98 7.69 -13.63
CA ILE A 93 17.38 6.57 -14.51
C ILE A 93 18.50 6.99 -15.46
N VAL A 94 18.42 8.20 -16.05
CA VAL A 94 19.47 8.73 -16.95
C VAL A 94 20.78 9.04 -16.21
N SER A 95 20.74 9.35 -14.91
CA SER A 95 21.95 9.61 -14.14
C SER A 95 22.65 8.34 -13.64
N PHE A 96 21.91 7.25 -13.43
CA PHE A 96 22.45 5.99 -12.87
C PHE A 96 22.69 4.90 -13.94
N GLY A 97 22.19 5.10 -15.17
CA GLY A 97 22.48 4.26 -16.34
C GLY A 97 23.54 4.91 -17.24
#